data_AF-A0A7V1M247-F1
#
_entry.id   AF-A0A7V1M247-F1
#
_cell.length_a   1.000
_cell.length_b   1.000
_cell.length_c   1.000
_cell.angle_alpha   90.00
_cell.angle_beta   90.00
_cell.angle_gamma   90.00
#
_symmetry.space_group_name_H-M   'P 1'
#
loop_
_entity.id
_entity.type
_entity.pdbx_description
1 polymer ?
#
loop_
_entity_poly.entity_id
_entity_poly.type
_entity_poly.pdbx_seq_one_letter_code
_entity_poly.pdbx_strand_id
1 'polypeptide(L)'
;MKFYYSYKDILKAPRIALGPQRLFLGTLGVALAHIVYFMLSYLALWIQGNRLDMVWRHYGLLPLPLGAELSFWPRVIAFLAVILSLILLLSANTALARSAYMTLRNNFFYTGNQALEFARSKTKSVLGVYLTYLFLIFPFIAGALIMSAIGSFYGFGDILISL
;
A
#
# COMPACT_ATOMS: atom_id res chain seq x y z
N MET A 1 -24.17 19.44 -5.27
CA MET A 1 -23.00 20.24 -5.67
C MET A 1 -23.10 20.55 -7.15
N LYS A 2 -22.83 21.80 -7.57
CA LYS A 2 -22.79 22.20 -8.98
C LYS A 2 -21.31 22.25 -9.42
N PHE A 3 -20.94 21.41 -10.37
CA PHE A 3 -19.62 21.45 -11.01
C PHE A 3 -19.63 22.50 -12.12
N TYR A 4 -18.62 23.36 -12.11
CA TYR A 4 -18.42 24.40 -13.12
C TYR A 4 -17.38 23.96 -14.17
N TYR A 5 -16.77 22.78 -13.99
CA TYR A 5 -15.74 22.19 -14.87
C TYR A 5 -14.61 23.19 -15.17
N SER A 6 -14.19 23.92 -14.14
CA SER A 6 -13.14 24.93 -14.21
C SER A 6 -12.01 24.58 -13.24
N TYR A 7 -10.84 25.21 -13.39
CA TYR A 7 -9.70 25.05 -12.49
C TYR A 7 -10.07 25.31 -11.01
N LYS A 8 -11.09 26.14 -10.76
CA LYS A 8 -11.63 26.40 -9.41
C LYS A 8 -12.19 25.16 -8.72
N ASP A 9 -12.63 24.16 -9.48
CA ASP A 9 -13.13 22.91 -8.92
C ASP A 9 -11.99 21.99 -8.46
N ILE A 10 -10.80 22.10 -9.06
CA ILE A 10 -9.57 21.42 -8.58
C ILE A 10 -9.24 21.91 -7.16
N LEU A 11 -9.33 23.22 -6.91
CA LEU A 11 -9.08 23.80 -5.59
C LEU A 11 -10.15 23.43 -4.55
N LYS A 12 -11.36 23.05 -4.98
CA LYS A 12 -12.42 22.55 -4.09
C LYS A 12 -12.25 21.07 -3.75
N ALA A 13 -11.51 20.30 -4.55
CA ALA A 13 -11.35 18.87 -4.36
C ALA A 13 -10.74 18.48 -3.00
N PRO A 14 -9.68 19.15 -2.50
CA PRO A 14 -9.13 18.88 -1.16
C PRO A 14 -10.15 19.11 -0.06
N ARG A 15 -10.90 20.22 -0.13
CA ARG A 15 -11.95 20.54 0.86
C ARG A 15 -13.03 19.46 0.88
N ILE A 16 -13.42 18.96 -0.29
CA ILE A 16 -14.38 17.86 -0.38
C ILE A 16 -13.77 16.60 0.24
N ALA A 17 -12.51 16.27 -0.06
CA ALA A 17 -11.81 15.09 0.44
C ALA A 17 -11.63 15.11 1.98
N LEU A 18 -11.35 16.27 2.57
CA LEU A 18 -11.01 16.45 4.00
C LEU A 18 -12.23 16.58 4.94
N GLY A 19 -13.37 15.98 4.60
CA GLY A 19 -14.51 15.94 5.52
C GLY A 19 -14.19 15.16 6.81
N PRO A 20 -14.70 15.56 8.00
CA PRO A 20 -14.37 14.92 9.29
C PRO A 20 -14.56 13.40 9.30
N GLN A 21 -15.68 12.92 8.74
CA GLN A 21 -15.95 11.49 8.58
C GLN A 21 -14.88 10.77 7.76
N ARG A 22 -14.33 11.42 6.73
CA ARG A 22 -13.34 10.82 5.82
C ARG A 22 -11.96 10.85 6.44
N LEU A 23 -11.59 11.96 7.07
CA LEU A 23 -10.37 12.01 7.88
C LEU A 23 -10.38 10.87 8.92
N PHE A 24 -11.48 10.71 9.64
CA PHE A 24 -11.63 9.63 10.62
C PHE A 24 -11.49 8.23 10.00
N LEU A 25 -12.18 7.95 8.89
CA LEU A 25 -12.05 6.67 8.18
C LEU A 25 -10.61 6.40 7.70
N GLY A 26 -9.92 7.44 7.22
CA GLY A 26 -8.54 7.32 6.74
C GLY A 26 -7.57 7.08 7.88
N THR A 27 -7.68 7.85 8.95
CA THR A 27 -6.87 7.66 10.16
C THR A 27 -7.10 6.28 10.77
N LEU A 28 -8.35 5.81 10.87
CA LEU A 28 -8.64 4.45 11.36
C LEU A 28 -8.03 3.37 10.47
N GLY A 29 -8.11 3.53 9.14
CA GLY A 29 -7.52 2.61 8.19
C GLY A 29 -6.00 2.50 8.32
N VAL A 30 -5.32 3.64 8.40
CA VAL A 30 -3.87 3.71 8.60
C VAL A 30 -3.47 3.16 9.97
N ALA A 31 -4.19 3.53 11.03
CA ALA A 31 -3.92 3.04 12.37
C ALA A 31 -4.06 1.51 12.47
N LEU A 32 -5.13 0.94 11.90
CA LEU A 32 -5.33 -0.51 11.88
C LEU A 32 -4.24 -1.23 11.07
N ALA A 33 -3.90 -0.72 9.89
CA ALA A 33 -2.83 -1.28 9.08
C ALA A 33 -1.49 -1.24 9.81
N HIS A 34 -1.20 -0.14 10.49
CA HIS A 34 0.02 0.03 11.28
C HIS A 34 0.06 -0.91 12.49
N ILE A 35 -1.04 -1.06 13.24
CA ILE A 35 -1.12 -1.99 14.38
C ILE A 35 -0.86 -3.42 13.90
N VAL A 36 -1.49 -3.85 12.80
CA VAL A 36 -1.29 -5.20 12.24
C VAL A 36 0.16 -5.40 11.80
N TYR A 37 0.72 -4.42 11.08
CA TYR A 37 2.12 -4.45 10.67
C TYR A 37 3.07 -4.55 11.87
N PHE A 38 2.87 -3.70 12.87
CA PHE A 38 3.68 -3.63 14.07
C PHE A 38 3.67 -4.96 14.82
N MET A 39 2.48 -5.50 15.10
CA MET A 39 2.32 -6.75 15.86
C MET A 39 2.96 -7.94 15.16
N LEU A 40 2.72 -8.12 13.86
CA LEU A 40 3.30 -9.24 13.11
C LEU A 40 4.81 -9.08 12.92
N SER A 41 5.31 -7.86 12.76
CA SER A 41 6.75 -7.62 12.60
C SER A 41 7.53 -7.88 13.90
N TYR A 42 6.97 -7.50 15.05
CA TYR A 42 7.53 -7.86 16.35
C TYR A 42 7.46 -9.38 16.59
N LEU A 43 6.36 -10.02 16.19
CA LEU A 43 6.23 -11.48 16.27
C LEU A 43 7.31 -12.19 15.45
N ALA A 44 7.57 -11.73 14.22
CA ALA A 44 8.63 -12.27 13.38
C ALA A 44 10.01 -12.17 14.05
N LEU A 45 10.34 -11.01 14.61
CA LEU A 45 11.63 -10.78 15.28
C LEU A 45 11.77 -11.59 16.57
N TRP A 46 10.67 -11.81 17.29
CA TRP A 46 10.66 -12.66 18.48
C TRP A 46 10.90 -14.13 18.13
N ILE A 47 10.27 -14.65 17.07
CA ILE A 47 10.48 -16.03 16.59
C ILE A 47 11.92 -16.25 16.10
N GLN A 48 12.57 -15.20 15.59
CA GLN A 48 14.00 -15.23 15.24
C GLN A 48 14.91 -15.41 16.48
N GLY A 49 14.39 -15.22 17.70
CA GLY A 49 15.15 -15.31 18.95
C GLY A 49 15.70 -13.97 19.43
N ASN A 50 15.32 -12.85 18.81
CA ASN A 50 15.74 -11.54 19.27
C ASN A 50 15.02 -11.17 20.56
N ARG A 51 15.74 -10.61 21.52
CA ARG A 51 15.12 -10.08 22.73
C ARG A 51 14.35 -8.80 22.41
N LEU A 52 13.10 -8.73 22.88
CA LEU A 52 12.17 -7.63 22.59
C LEU A 52 12.68 -6.27 23.07
N ASP A 53 13.46 -6.22 24.14
CA ASP A 53 14.08 -5.00 24.65
C ASP A 53 15.11 -4.41 23.67
N MET A 54 15.93 -5.26 23.05
CA MET A 54 16.90 -4.84 22.04
C MET A 54 16.19 -4.43 20.74
N VAL A 55 15.16 -5.18 20.33
CA VAL A 55 14.35 -4.85 19.15
C VAL A 55 13.67 -3.50 19.30
N TRP A 56 13.05 -3.21 20.46
CA TRP A 56 12.40 -1.93 20.71
C TRP A 56 13.39 -0.76 20.69
N ARG A 57 14.59 -0.95 21.25
CA ARG A 57 15.65 0.07 21.22
C ARG A 57 16.17 0.35 19.81
N HIS A 58 16.18 -0.66 18.94
CA HIS A 58 16.70 -0.52 17.58
C HIS A 58 15.65 -0.01 16.59
N TYR A 59 14.43 -0.54 16.65
CA TYR A 59 13.39 -0.34 15.65
C TYR A 59 12.22 0.54 16.11
N GLY A 60 11.96 0.62 17.42
CA GLY A 60 10.85 1.40 17.98
C GLY A 60 9.49 1.06 17.37
N LEU A 61 8.77 2.09 16.91
CA LEU A 61 7.40 2.00 16.40
C LEU A 61 7.30 1.46 14.96
N LEU A 62 8.39 1.48 14.18
CA LEU A 62 8.41 1.05 12.78
C LEU A 62 9.47 -0.04 12.58
N PRO A 63 9.20 -1.26 13.06
CA PRO A 63 10.08 -2.40 12.81
C PRO A 63 10.10 -2.73 11.33
N LEU A 64 11.25 -2.59 10.69
CA LEU A 64 11.49 -3.05 9.32
C LEU A 64 12.29 -4.36 9.33
N PRO A 65 11.65 -5.51 9.62
CA PRO A 65 12.35 -6.79 9.74
C PRO A 65 13.01 -7.22 8.43
N LEU A 66 12.47 -6.82 7.26
CA LEU A 66 13.00 -7.23 5.94
C LEU A 66 14.45 -6.84 5.67
N GLY A 67 15.02 -5.88 6.41
CA GLY A 67 16.43 -5.50 6.30
C GLY A 67 17.38 -6.35 7.15
N ALA A 68 16.85 -7.21 8.03
CA ALA A 68 17.66 -8.10 8.87
C ALA A 68 17.85 -9.48 8.22
N GLU A 69 18.97 -10.14 8.52
CA GLU A 69 19.20 -11.53 8.14
C GLU A 69 18.28 -12.46 8.96
N LEU A 70 17.04 -12.57 8.50
CA LEU A 70 16.03 -13.44 9.08
C LEU A 70 16.12 -14.85 8.48
N SER A 71 15.89 -15.85 9.32
CA SER A 71 15.63 -17.22 8.93
C SER A 71 14.34 -17.29 8.08
N PHE A 72 14.15 -18.39 7.36
CA PHE A 72 13.04 -18.53 6.41
C PHE A 72 11.65 -18.28 7.03
N TRP A 73 11.36 -18.88 8.19
CA TRP A 73 10.05 -18.75 8.85
C TRP A 73 9.74 -17.32 9.32
N PRO A 74 10.61 -16.64 10.09
CA PRO A 74 10.44 -15.22 10.43
C PRO A 74 10.31 -14.30 9.22
N ARG A 75 11.04 -14.59 8.13
CA ARG A 75 10.95 -13.81 6.89
C ARG A 75 9.56 -13.93 6.23
N VAL A 76 8.96 -15.12 6.22
CA VAL A 76 7.59 -15.32 5.71
C VAL A 76 6.58 -14.51 6.52
N ILE A 77 6.70 -14.51 7.85
CA ILE A 77 5.81 -13.75 8.75
C ILE A 77 5.97 -12.25 8.51
N ALA A 78 7.20 -11.77 8.38
CA ALA A 78 7.49 -10.36 8.05
C ALA A 78 6.87 -9.95 6.70
N PHE A 79 6.97 -10.81 5.68
CA PHE A 79 6.35 -10.56 4.37
C PHE A 79 4.83 -10.53 4.45
N LEU A 80 4.24 -11.45 5.23
CA LEU A 80 2.81 -11.50 5.49
C LEU A 80 2.32 -10.25 6.21
N ALA A 81 3.10 -9.70 7.15
CA ALA A 81 2.81 -8.45 7.84
C ALA A 81 2.63 -7.29 6.85
N VAL A 82 3.57 -7.16 5.91
CA VAL A 82 3.53 -6.15 4.86
C VAL A 82 2.31 -6.34 3.96
N ILE A 83 2.07 -7.56 3.46
CA ILE A 83 0.91 -7.85 2.59
C ILE A 83 -0.41 -7.52 3.30
N LEU A 84 -0.61 -7.97 4.53
CA LEU A 84 -1.85 -7.74 5.26
C LEU A 84 -2.07 -6.25 5.53
N SER A 85 -1.03 -5.53 5.94
CA SER A 85 -1.11 -4.08 6.14
C SER A 85 -1.43 -3.33 4.84
N LEU A 86 -0.86 -3.77 3.71
CA LEU A 86 -1.14 -3.22 2.40
C LEU A 86 -2.60 -3.46 1.99
N ILE A 87 -3.13 -4.67 2.18
CA ILE A 87 -4.54 -4.99 1.93
C ILE A 87 -5.47 -4.07 2.75
N LEU A 88 -5.15 -3.86 4.04
CA LEU A 88 -5.93 -2.97 4.91
C LEU A 88 -5.90 -1.52 4.42
N LEU A 89 -4.74 -1.01 3.99
CA LEU A 89 -4.61 0.33 3.43
C LEU A 89 -5.40 0.49 2.12
N LEU A 90 -5.35 -0.50 1.23
CA LEU A 90 -6.11 -0.50 -0.02
C LEU A 90 -7.62 -0.50 0.24
N SER A 91 -8.08 -1.31 1.19
CA SER A 91 -9.49 -1.35 1.59
C SER A 91 -9.94 -0.03 2.24
N ALA A 92 -9.11 0.57 3.09
CA ALA A 92 -9.39 1.87 3.68
C ALA A 92 -9.49 2.98 2.62
N ASN A 93 -8.55 3.01 1.66
CA ASN A 93 -8.59 3.94 0.52
C ASN A 93 -9.85 3.74 -0.35
N THR A 94 -10.29 2.50 -0.52
CA THR A 94 -11.53 2.19 -1.24
C THR A 94 -12.76 2.74 -0.50
N ALA A 95 -12.82 2.60 0.83
CA ALA A 95 -13.89 3.16 1.65
C ALA A 95 -13.90 4.71 1.57
N LEU A 96 -12.72 5.34 1.63
CA LEU A 96 -12.56 6.78 1.47
C LEU A 96 -13.06 7.25 0.10
N ALA A 97 -12.59 6.63 -0.98
CA ALA A 97 -13.00 6.96 -2.34
C ALA A 97 -14.51 6.78 -2.54
N ARG A 98 -15.10 5.71 -1.97
CA ARG A 98 -16.55 5.47 -2.03
C ARG A 98 -17.34 6.54 -1.29
N SER A 99 -16.88 6.94 -0.10
CA SER A 99 -17.53 8.00 0.67
C SER A 99 -17.48 9.34 -0.07
N ALA A 100 -16.36 9.64 -0.74
CA ALA A 100 -16.22 10.84 -1.57
C ALA A 100 -17.18 10.81 -2.76
N TYR A 101 -17.21 9.69 -3.48
CA TYR A 101 -18.09 9.47 -4.62
C TYR A 101 -19.58 9.65 -4.27
N MET A 102 -20.01 9.14 -3.12
CA MET A 102 -21.41 9.26 -2.68
C MET A 102 -21.80 10.71 -2.38
N THR A 103 -20.91 11.49 -1.78
CA THR A 103 -21.14 12.92 -1.60
C THR A 103 -21.19 13.68 -2.93
N LEU A 104 -20.37 13.30 -3.92
CA LEU A 104 -20.46 13.87 -5.27
C LEU A 104 -21.81 13.57 -5.94
N ARG A 105 -22.40 12.41 -5.65
CA ARG A 105 -23.77 12.03 -6.07
C ARG A 105 -24.89 12.69 -5.26
N ASN A 106 -24.59 13.67 -4.41
CA ASN A 106 -25.54 14.32 -3.50
C ASN A 106 -26.15 13.40 -2.44
N ASN A 107 -25.53 12.26 -2.14
CA ASN A 107 -25.92 11.44 -0.99
C ASN A 107 -25.07 11.84 0.24
N PHE A 108 -25.58 12.78 1.02
CA PHE A 108 -24.89 13.30 2.21
C PHE A 108 -25.06 12.42 3.46
N PHE A 109 -26.06 11.53 3.48
CA PHE A 109 -26.36 10.65 4.62
C PHE A 109 -25.62 9.30 4.56
N TYR A 110 -24.68 9.15 3.63
CA TYR A 110 -23.89 7.93 3.50
C TYR A 110 -22.93 7.77 4.69
N THR A 111 -23.17 6.77 5.53
CA THR A 111 -22.44 6.59 6.78
C THR A 111 -21.08 5.91 6.58
N GLY A 112 -20.16 6.10 7.55
CA GLY A 112 -18.83 5.49 7.49
C GLY A 112 -18.88 3.96 7.53
N ASN A 113 -19.87 3.38 8.23
CA ASN A 113 -20.06 1.93 8.29
C ASN A 113 -20.46 1.35 6.93
N GLN A 114 -21.35 2.01 6.19
CA GLN A 114 -21.71 1.60 4.83
C GLN A 114 -20.51 1.66 3.87
N ALA A 115 -19.60 2.63 4.06
CA ALA A 115 -18.37 2.73 3.28
C ALA A 115 -17.41 1.55 3.55
N LEU A 116 -17.27 1.16 4.82
CA LEU A 116 -16.44 0.03 5.23
C LEU A 116 -17.02 -1.31 4.76
N GLU A 117 -18.33 -1.50 4.87
CA GLU A 117 -19.01 -2.71 4.39
C GLU A 117 -18.87 -2.85 2.87
N PHE A 118 -19.02 -1.74 2.13
CA PHE A 118 -18.75 -1.73 0.70
C PHE A 118 -17.29 -2.10 0.38
N ALA A 119 -16.32 -1.52 1.09
CA ALA A 119 -14.91 -1.84 0.88
C ALA A 119 -14.59 -3.31 1.17
N ARG A 120 -15.15 -3.89 2.24
CA ARG A 120 -15.00 -5.32 2.58
C ARG A 120 -15.55 -6.23 1.49
N SER A 121 -16.76 -5.95 1.00
CA SER A 121 -17.38 -6.76 -0.07
C SER A 121 -16.62 -6.69 -1.40
N LYS A 122 -15.91 -5.58 -1.67
CA LYS A 122 -15.15 -5.36 -2.91
C LYS A 122 -13.64 -5.57 -2.79
N THR A 123 -13.13 -5.99 -1.63
CA THR A 123 -11.68 -6.16 -1.41
C THR A 123 -11.04 -7.09 -2.45
N LYS A 124 -11.69 -8.21 -2.80
CA LYS A 124 -11.19 -9.14 -3.84
C LYS A 124 -11.04 -8.46 -5.21
N SER A 125 -12.02 -7.63 -5.58
CA SER A 125 -12.00 -6.89 -6.84
C SER A 125 -10.89 -5.83 -6.85
N VAL A 126 -10.68 -5.15 -5.73
CA VAL A 126 -9.61 -4.16 -5.59
C VAL A 126 -8.25 -4.83 -5.76
N LEU A 127 -8.01 -5.96 -5.09
CA LEU A 127 -6.76 -6.72 -5.22
C LEU A 127 -6.55 -7.23 -6.65
N GLY A 128 -7.62 -7.66 -7.33
CA GLY A 128 -7.56 -8.08 -8.72
C GLY A 128 -6.99 -7.00 -9.65
N VAL A 129 -7.38 -5.72 -9.46
CA VAL A 129 -6.87 -4.61 -10.28
C VAL A 129 -5.35 -4.45 -10.13
N TYR A 130 -4.84 -4.45 -8.89
CA TYR A 130 -3.40 -4.33 -8.65
C TYR A 130 -2.63 -5.55 -9.14
N LEU A 131 -3.20 -6.74 -9.02
CA LEU A 131 -2.60 -7.96 -9.54
C LEU A 131 -2.52 -7.95 -11.07
N THR A 132 -3.56 -7.46 -11.75
CA THR A 132 -3.55 -7.28 -13.21
C THR A 132 -2.47 -6.29 -13.63
N TYR A 133 -2.34 -5.14 -12.95
CA TYR A 133 -1.28 -4.19 -13.26
C TYR A 133 0.12 -4.79 -13.02
N LEU A 134 0.29 -5.55 -11.94
CA LEU A 134 1.55 -6.24 -11.67
C LEU A 134 1.87 -7.22 -12.79
N PHE A 135 0.90 -8.04 -13.23
CA PHE A 135 1.07 -8.98 -14.33
C PHE A 135 1.38 -8.28 -15.66
N LEU A 136 0.80 -7.11 -15.91
CA LEU A 136 1.02 -6.33 -17.12
C LEU A 136 2.44 -5.71 -17.14
N ILE A 137 2.90 -5.17 -16.00
CA ILE A 137 4.18 -4.45 -15.91
C ILE A 137 5.37 -5.43 -15.75
N PHE A 138 5.16 -6.55 -15.06
CA PHE A 138 6.19 -7.55 -14.78
C PHE A 138 7.02 -8.00 -15.99
N PRO A 139 6.43 -8.38 -17.16
CA PRO A 139 7.21 -8.82 -18.31
C PRO A 139 8.10 -7.72 -18.89
N PHE A 140 7.71 -6.45 -18.80
CA PHE A 140 8.55 -5.33 -19.27
C PHE A 140 9.78 -5.17 -18.38
N ILE A 141 9.60 -5.24 -17.06
CA ILE A 141 10.72 -5.17 -16.10
C ILE A 141 11.63 -6.40 -16.27
N ALA A 142 11.06 -7.60 -16.37
CA ALA A 142 11.81 -8.83 -16.59
C ALA A 142 12.61 -8.78 -17.91
N GLY A 143 11.99 -8.31 -19.00
CA GLY A 143 12.65 -8.13 -20.28
C GLY A 143 13.81 -7.12 -20.22
N ALA A 144 13.61 -5.99 -19.54
CA ALA A 144 14.67 -5.00 -19.34
C ALA A 144 15.86 -5.55 -18.54
N LEU A 145 15.59 -6.32 -17.48
CA LEU A 145 16.64 -6.96 -16.68
C LEU A 145 17.42 -8.02 -17.48
N ILE A 146 16.74 -8.82 -18.29
CA ILE A 146 17.38 -9.82 -19.16
C ILE A 146 18.27 -9.11 -20.19
N MET A 147 17.76 -8.07 -20.85
CA MET A 147 18.56 -7.28 -21.81
C MET A 147 19.75 -6.60 -21.16
N SER A 148 19.58 -6.05 -19.95
CA SER A 148 20.67 -5.49 -19.16
C SER A 148 21.73 -6.53 -18.81
N ALA A 149 21.33 -7.74 -18.43
CA ALA A 149 22.26 -8.82 -18.12
C ALA A 149 23.06 -9.24 -19.37
N ILE A 150 22.39 -9.43 -20.51
CA ILE A 150 23.04 -9.77 -21.78
C ILE A 150 24.05 -8.69 -22.20
N GLY A 151 23.68 -7.41 -22.10
CA GLY A 151 24.57 -6.28 -22.41
C GLY A 151 25.81 -6.24 -21.53
N SER A 152 25.68 -6.61 -20.25
CA SER A 152 26.81 -6.71 -19.32
C SER A 152 27.75 -7.87 -19.63
N PHE A 153 27.24 -9.01 -20.13
CA PHE A 153 28.08 -10.18 -20.47
C PHE A 153 28.77 -10.05 -21.83
N TYR A 154 28.18 -9.34 -22.80
CA TYR A 154 28.65 -9.31 -24.19
C TYR A 154 29.46 -8.08 -24.61
N GLY A 155 29.90 -7.20 -23.69
CA GLY A 155 30.81 -6.10 -24.02
C GLY A 155 30.24 -5.06 -25.00
N PHE A 156 28.93 -5.07 -25.28
CA PHE A 156 28.26 -4.11 -26.16
C PHE A 156 28.28 -2.66 -25.64
N GLY A 157 28.67 -2.46 -24.37
CA GLY A 157 28.89 -1.14 -23.79
C GLY A 157 30.04 -0.38 -24.46
N ASP A 158 31.14 -1.06 -24.81
CA ASP A 158 32.34 -0.41 -25.38
C ASP A 158 32.14 0.02 -26.84
N ILE A 159 31.25 -0.65 -27.57
CA ILE A 159 30.98 -0.37 -28.98
C ILE A 159 30.05 0.85 -29.13
N LEU A 160 29.18 1.11 -28.15
CA LEU A 160 28.26 2.26 -28.17
C LEU A 160 28.90 3.55 -27.64
N ILE A 161 29.94 3.44 -26.79
CA ILE A 161 30.70 4.59 -26.26
C ILE A 161 31.83 5.03 -27.22
N SER A 162 32.26 4.16 -28.15
CA SER A 162 33.32 4.44 -29.12
C SER A 162 32.84 4.92 -30.50
N LEU A 163 31.53 5.07 -30.71
CA LEU A 163 30.92 5.69 -31.89
C LEU A 163 30.37 7.09 -31.55
#